data_AF-A0AA43HSJ9-F1
#
_entry.id   AF-A0AA43HSJ9-F1
#
_cell.length_a   1.000
_cell.length_b   1.000
_cell.length_c   1.000
_cell.angle_alpha   90.00
_cell.angle_beta   90.00
_cell.angle_gamma   90.00
#
_symmetry.space_group_name_H-M   'P 1'
#
loop_
_entity.id
_entity.type
_entity.pdbx_description
1 polymer ?
#
loop_
_entity_poly.entity_id
_entity_poly.type
_entity_poly.pdbx_seq_one_letter_code
_entity_poly.pdbx_strand_id
1 'polypeptide(L)'
;MRFIVFLLALTLSIPSFAQSTPKIKELEKQRKDALREISNTNKLLSETKKSTTTLLDRIKLISNQIFSRQKVLSLLEQEISGLDSEQKRIESEILILEAELKDKQKNYAKAIDGMLANRQSENRVLFVLSGKSLTESYRRLRYLRDYSEWRNKQTVEIKDKSAQLKERKEALAKARTEKTALLGLRSTEQENLKKEEGNYQQEVTEAQQKQKDLQKILTEKRQQAEALDRQIAKLIAEEVARQEREAKRIAEEKARAEAAKEKAAKGSSKTRSKPSITLPSQKMTSENVVLSNNFASNRGKLPYPITGNYTITTRFGTHQHSKFVTTSSSGIDIRSQAGAEAKAVFNGEVTYVAAIPGYNTCIIIRHGNYYTFYGNIQNIYIKQGDKVKTGQSLGKVFTDPDTGFSQIHFQLWQGTNKLNPEPWLR
;
A
#
# COMPACT_ATOMS: atom_id res chain seq x y z
N MET A 1 -44.38 77.08 2.02
CA MET A 1 -44.84 76.22 3.13
C MET A 1 -45.00 74.80 2.62
N ARG A 2 -44.34 73.85 3.30
CA ARG A 2 -44.75 72.46 3.59
C ARG A 2 -45.06 71.48 2.43
N PHE A 3 -44.04 70.65 2.15
CA PHE A 3 -43.99 69.19 1.94
C PHE A 3 -45.28 68.45 1.53
N ILE A 4 -45.16 67.57 0.51
CA ILE A 4 -45.14 66.11 0.69
C ILE A 4 -44.51 65.45 -0.56
N VAL A 5 -43.42 64.74 -0.31
CA VAL A 5 -42.73 63.81 -1.19
C VAL A 5 -43.57 62.54 -1.29
N PHE A 6 -43.92 62.08 -2.49
CA PHE A 6 -44.36 60.70 -2.69
C PHE A 6 -43.40 59.98 -3.64
N LEU A 7 -42.55 59.20 -2.99
CA LEU A 7 -41.53 58.32 -3.51
C LEU A 7 -42.24 57.16 -4.21
N LEU A 8 -42.22 57.14 -5.55
CA LEU A 8 -42.74 56.03 -6.35
C LEU A 8 -41.71 54.88 -6.27
N ALA A 9 -41.74 54.13 -5.17
CA ALA A 9 -41.03 52.87 -5.04
C ALA A 9 -41.72 51.84 -5.95
N LEU A 10 -41.31 51.81 -7.21
CA LEU A 10 -41.59 50.69 -8.11
C LEU A 10 -40.81 49.49 -7.56
N THR A 11 -41.47 48.69 -6.72
CA THR A 11 -40.95 47.39 -6.27
C THR A 11 -40.89 46.47 -7.48
N LEU A 12 -39.73 46.48 -8.14
CA LEU A 12 -39.29 45.41 -9.01
C LEU A 12 -39.14 44.16 -8.12
N SER A 13 -40.23 43.40 -7.95
CA SER A 13 -40.16 42.07 -7.38
C SER A 13 -39.41 41.19 -8.37
N ILE A 14 -38.09 41.14 -8.23
CA ILE A 14 -37.25 40.18 -8.92
C ILE A 14 -37.70 38.79 -8.43
N PRO A 15 -38.18 37.89 -9.30
CA PRO A 15 -38.40 36.51 -8.91
C PRO A 15 -37.04 35.88 -8.59
N SER A 16 -36.73 35.71 -7.30
CA SER A 16 -35.55 35.00 -6.78
C SER A 16 -35.64 33.47 -7.01
N PHE A 17 -36.04 33.05 -8.21
CA PHE A 17 -36.04 31.66 -8.67
C PHE A 17 -34.76 31.38 -9.46
N ALA A 18 -33.60 31.21 -8.83
CA ALA A 18 -32.42 30.77 -9.60
C ALA A 18 -31.30 30.05 -8.85
N GLN A 19 -31.17 30.14 -7.52
CA GLN A 19 -29.89 29.77 -6.89
C GLN A 19 -29.76 28.27 -6.51
N SER A 20 -30.87 27.56 -6.24
CA SER A 20 -30.85 26.16 -5.77
C SER A 20 -30.79 25.13 -6.91
N THR A 21 -31.57 25.34 -7.99
CA THR A 21 -31.69 24.40 -9.12
C THR A 21 -30.40 24.14 -9.92
N PRO A 22 -29.54 25.13 -10.25
CA PRO A 22 -28.29 24.87 -10.98
C PRO A 22 -27.26 24.16 -10.10
N LYS A 23 -27.23 24.43 -8.79
CA LYS A 23 -26.34 23.76 -7.85
C LYS A 23 -26.68 22.28 -7.70
N ILE A 24 -27.98 21.94 -7.62
CA ILE A 24 -28.43 20.54 -7.55
C ILE A 24 -28.06 19.77 -8.83
N LYS A 25 -28.19 20.40 -10.00
CA LYS A 25 -27.78 19.78 -11.29
C LYS A 25 -26.27 19.52 -11.38
N GLU A 26 -25.45 20.42 -10.84
CA GLU A 26 -24.00 20.21 -10.78
C GLU A 26 -23.63 19.06 -9.83
N LEU A 27 -24.28 18.98 -8.66
CA LEU A 27 -24.10 17.85 -7.74
C LEU A 27 -24.51 16.52 -8.40
N GLU A 28 -25.61 16.51 -9.14
CA GLU A 28 -26.08 15.33 -9.88
C GLU A 28 -25.05 14.85 -10.92
N LYS A 29 -24.40 15.80 -11.63
CA LYS A 29 -23.33 15.50 -12.59
C LYS A 29 -22.12 14.90 -11.88
N GLN A 30 -21.65 15.52 -10.80
CA GLN A 30 -20.53 15.02 -10.02
C GLN A 30 -20.79 13.62 -9.45
N ARG A 31 -22.04 13.35 -9.03
CA ARG A 31 -22.47 12.02 -8.61
C ARG A 31 -22.38 11.00 -9.74
N LYS A 32 -22.85 11.34 -10.95
CA LYS A 32 -22.77 10.45 -12.12
C LYS A 32 -21.33 10.11 -12.49
N ASP A 33 -20.44 11.07 -12.41
CA ASP A 33 -19.01 10.85 -12.70
C ASP A 33 -18.35 9.94 -11.64
N ALA A 34 -18.67 10.14 -10.35
CA ALA A 34 -18.20 9.24 -9.30
C ALA A 34 -18.75 7.81 -9.44
N LEU A 35 -20.00 7.64 -9.86
CA LEU A 35 -20.58 6.32 -10.17
C LEU A 35 -19.89 5.63 -11.37
N ARG A 36 -19.48 6.39 -12.39
CA ARG A 36 -18.68 5.86 -13.51
C ARG A 36 -17.32 5.37 -13.03
N GLU A 37 -16.67 6.12 -12.14
CA GLU A 37 -15.40 5.72 -11.53
C GLU A 37 -15.53 4.43 -10.71
N ILE A 38 -16.60 4.28 -9.93
CA ILE A 38 -16.93 3.03 -9.23
C ILE A 38 -17.12 1.88 -10.22
N SER A 39 -17.84 2.10 -11.32
CA SER A 39 -18.05 1.07 -12.36
C SER A 39 -16.73 0.64 -13.02
N ASN A 40 -15.87 1.59 -13.35
CA ASN A 40 -14.55 1.31 -13.93
C ASN A 40 -13.65 0.56 -12.95
N THR A 41 -13.64 0.98 -11.69
CA THR A 41 -12.88 0.32 -10.61
C THR A 41 -13.37 -1.12 -10.41
N ASN A 42 -14.68 -1.37 -10.48
CA ASN A 42 -15.23 -2.73 -10.40
C ASN A 42 -14.80 -3.61 -11.57
N LYS A 43 -14.71 -3.06 -12.79
CA LYS A 43 -14.18 -3.81 -13.94
C LYS A 43 -12.71 -4.18 -13.73
N LEU A 44 -11.89 -3.20 -13.32
CA LEU A 44 -10.48 -3.41 -13.00
C LEU A 44 -10.31 -4.43 -11.87
N LEU A 45 -11.15 -4.40 -10.84
CA LEU A 45 -11.14 -5.36 -9.74
C LEU A 45 -11.45 -6.79 -10.23
N SER A 46 -12.43 -6.94 -11.14
CA SER A 46 -12.79 -8.23 -11.74
C SER A 46 -11.67 -8.80 -12.60
N GLU A 47 -11.01 -7.95 -13.39
CA GLU A 47 -9.83 -8.33 -14.19
C GLU A 47 -8.64 -8.70 -13.29
N THR A 48 -8.37 -7.88 -12.27
CA THR A 48 -7.28 -8.06 -11.28
C THR A 48 -7.48 -9.31 -10.41
N LYS A 49 -8.71 -9.80 -10.24
CA LYS A 49 -8.99 -11.09 -9.59
C LYS A 49 -8.68 -12.28 -10.50
N LYS A 50 -8.78 -12.12 -11.82
CA LYS A 50 -8.51 -13.17 -12.82
C LYS A 50 -7.04 -13.27 -13.17
N SER A 51 -6.32 -12.14 -13.25
CA SER A 51 -4.86 -12.13 -13.30
C SER A 51 -4.29 -12.34 -11.90
N THR A 52 -3.22 -13.10 -11.74
CA THR A 52 -2.50 -13.37 -10.47
C THR A 52 -1.77 -12.13 -9.91
N THR A 53 -2.44 -10.98 -9.90
CA THR A 53 -1.93 -9.67 -9.48
C THR A 53 -1.86 -9.52 -7.96
N THR A 54 -0.97 -8.62 -7.50
CA THR A 54 -0.54 -8.54 -6.10
C THR A 54 -1.68 -8.13 -5.17
N LEU A 55 -1.69 -8.70 -3.95
CA LEU A 55 -2.66 -8.40 -2.88
C LEU A 55 -2.77 -6.89 -2.60
N LEU A 56 -1.66 -6.16 -2.75
CA LEU A 56 -1.59 -4.72 -2.55
C LEU A 56 -2.40 -3.93 -3.60
N ASP A 57 -2.39 -4.36 -4.86
CA ASP A 57 -3.14 -3.69 -5.93
C ASP A 57 -4.65 -3.84 -5.72
N ARG A 58 -5.09 -5.01 -5.24
CA ARG A 58 -6.48 -5.23 -4.83
C ARG A 58 -6.90 -4.30 -3.68
N ILE A 59 -6.06 -4.21 -2.64
CA ILE A 59 -6.32 -3.30 -1.51
C ILE A 59 -6.44 -1.84 -1.97
N LYS A 60 -5.57 -1.39 -2.88
CA LYS A 60 -5.63 -0.03 -3.46
C LYS A 60 -6.93 0.19 -4.25
N LEU A 61 -7.34 -0.75 -5.09
CA LEU A 61 -8.57 -0.64 -5.86
C LEU A 61 -9.80 -0.58 -4.96
N ILE A 62 -9.90 -1.44 -3.94
CA ILE A 62 -11.00 -1.42 -2.97
C ILE A 62 -11.00 -0.10 -2.19
N SER A 63 -9.82 0.39 -1.78
CA SER A 63 -9.69 1.69 -1.09
C SER A 63 -10.18 2.85 -1.94
N ASN A 64 -9.83 2.89 -3.24
CA ASN A 64 -10.33 3.90 -4.17
C ASN A 64 -11.86 3.80 -4.34
N GLN A 65 -12.39 2.57 -4.40
CA GLN A 65 -13.83 2.34 -4.50
C GLN A 65 -14.60 2.86 -3.28
N ILE A 66 -14.09 2.58 -2.07
CA ILE A 66 -14.61 3.10 -0.80
C ILE A 66 -14.61 4.63 -0.82
N PHE A 67 -13.50 5.25 -1.22
CA PHE A 67 -13.38 6.70 -1.30
C PHE A 67 -14.42 7.32 -2.26
N SER A 68 -14.55 6.75 -3.46
CA SER A 68 -15.52 7.22 -4.45
C SER A 68 -16.97 7.04 -3.96
N ARG A 69 -17.29 5.96 -3.24
CA ARG A 69 -18.61 5.78 -2.61
C ARG A 69 -18.87 6.78 -1.48
N GLN A 70 -17.89 7.05 -0.62
CA GLN A 70 -18.02 8.06 0.43
C GLN A 70 -18.30 9.44 -0.19
N LYS A 71 -17.65 9.77 -1.31
CA LYS A 71 -17.94 10.98 -2.08
C LYS A 71 -19.37 10.99 -2.64
N VAL A 72 -19.85 9.89 -3.22
CA VAL A 72 -21.25 9.76 -3.68
C VAL A 72 -22.23 10.00 -2.52
N LEU A 73 -22.00 9.40 -1.36
CA LEU A 73 -22.86 9.58 -0.18
C LEU A 73 -22.90 11.04 0.30
N SER A 74 -21.74 11.72 0.30
CA SER A 74 -21.66 13.15 0.65
C SER A 74 -22.41 14.02 -0.36
N LEU A 75 -22.26 13.76 -1.66
CA LEU A 75 -22.99 14.49 -2.70
C LEU A 75 -24.50 14.26 -2.58
N LEU A 76 -24.94 13.02 -2.34
CA LEU A 76 -26.35 12.71 -2.10
C LEU A 76 -26.90 13.46 -0.89
N GLU A 77 -26.13 13.58 0.19
CA GLU A 77 -26.52 14.35 1.38
C GLU A 77 -26.68 15.84 1.07
N GLN A 78 -25.77 16.42 0.28
CA GLN A 78 -25.87 17.80 -0.18
C GLN A 78 -27.10 18.02 -1.09
N GLU A 79 -27.38 17.10 -2.01
CA GLU A 79 -28.59 17.14 -2.86
C GLU A 79 -29.87 17.07 -2.02
N ILE A 80 -29.93 16.14 -1.05
CA ILE A 80 -31.08 15.98 -0.15
C ILE A 80 -31.29 17.23 0.71
N SER A 81 -30.22 17.81 1.26
CA SER A 81 -30.28 19.05 2.05
C SER A 81 -30.73 20.26 1.20
N GLY A 82 -30.26 20.31 -0.06
CA GLY A 82 -30.72 21.30 -1.03
C GLY A 82 -32.22 21.18 -1.32
N LEU A 83 -32.71 19.97 -1.55
CA LEU A 83 -34.15 19.69 -1.74
C LEU A 83 -34.97 20.00 -0.48
N ASP A 84 -34.45 19.75 0.73
CA ASP A 84 -35.13 20.09 1.98
C ASP A 84 -35.33 21.61 2.13
N SER A 85 -34.31 22.38 1.79
CA SER A 85 -34.36 23.85 1.80
C SER A 85 -35.35 24.38 0.76
N GLU A 86 -35.36 23.76 -0.43
CA GLU A 86 -36.31 24.10 -1.51
C GLU A 86 -37.76 23.77 -1.11
N GLN A 87 -38.00 22.61 -0.50
CA GLN A 87 -39.30 22.21 0.03
C GLN A 87 -39.82 23.22 1.05
N LYS A 88 -38.99 23.61 2.03
CA LYS A 88 -39.36 24.62 3.04
C LYS A 88 -39.71 25.96 2.41
N ARG A 89 -38.99 26.37 1.36
CA ARG A 89 -39.30 27.59 0.60
C ARG A 89 -40.67 27.49 -0.08
N ILE A 90 -40.91 26.41 -0.83
CA ILE A 90 -42.19 26.20 -1.53
C ILE A 90 -43.35 26.08 -0.54
N GLU A 91 -43.16 25.40 0.59
CA GLU A 91 -44.17 25.30 1.66
C GLU A 91 -44.51 26.69 2.22
N SER A 92 -43.51 27.54 2.45
CA SER A 92 -43.74 28.92 2.89
C SER A 92 -44.49 29.75 1.83
N GLU A 93 -44.14 29.61 0.54
CA GLU A 93 -44.85 30.26 -0.57
C GLU A 93 -46.31 29.80 -0.66
N ILE A 94 -46.58 28.50 -0.49
CA ILE A 94 -47.93 27.93 -0.46
C ILE A 94 -48.74 28.54 0.69
N LEU A 95 -48.18 28.63 1.90
CA LEU A 95 -48.86 29.20 3.06
C LEU A 95 -49.26 30.66 2.84
N ILE A 96 -48.36 31.46 2.25
CA ILE A 96 -48.63 32.86 1.89
C ILE A 96 -49.73 32.95 0.84
N LEU A 97 -49.63 32.18 -0.25
CA LEU A 97 -50.63 32.17 -1.32
C LEU A 97 -52.01 31.71 -0.82
N GLU A 98 -52.08 30.73 0.07
CA GLU A 98 -53.33 30.27 0.69
C GLU A 98 -53.97 31.36 1.55
N ALA A 99 -53.18 32.06 2.37
CA ALA A 99 -53.66 33.16 3.19
C ALA A 99 -54.20 34.33 2.33
N GLU A 100 -53.44 34.71 1.31
CA GLU A 100 -53.82 35.79 0.39
C GLU A 100 -55.05 35.45 -0.46
N LEU A 101 -55.14 34.21 -0.96
CA LEU A 101 -56.29 33.73 -1.72
C LEU A 101 -57.55 33.72 -0.83
N LYS A 102 -57.42 33.24 0.41
CA LYS A 102 -58.51 33.23 1.40
C LYS A 102 -59.00 34.64 1.71
N ASP A 103 -58.09 35.60 1.92
CA ASP A 103 -58.47 36.98 2.19
C ASP A 103 -59.18 37.62 0.98
N LYS A 104 -58.66 37.42 -0.23
CA LYS A 104 -59.32 37.89 -1.46
C LYS A 104 -60.70 37.28 -1.67
N GLN A 105 -60.85 35.97 -1.47
CA GLN A 105 -62.14 35.28 -1.57
C GLN A 105 -63.13 35.83 -0.53
N LYS A 106 -62.68 36.08 0.71
CA LYS A 106 -63.50 36.69 1.77
C LYS A 106 -63.94 38.11 1.42
N ASN A 107 -63.02 38.94 0.93
CA ASN A 107 -63.33 40.33 0.55
C ASN A 107 -64.24 40.39 -0.68
N TYR A 108 -64.03 39.50 -1.65
CA TYR A 108 -64.91 39.33 -2.79
C TYR A 108 -66.32 38.89 -2.38
N ALA A 109 -66.44 37.88 -1.51
CA ALA A 109 -67.72 37.42 -0.96
C ALA A 109 -68.46 38.54 -0.22
N LYS A 110 -67.78 39.28 0.67
CA LYS A 110 -68.36 40.44 1.37
C LYS A 110 -68.88 41.52 0.42
N ALA A 111 -68.16 41.80 -0.67
CA ALA A 111 -68.59 42.79 -1.65
C ALA A 111 -69.84 42.34 -2.42
N ILE A 112 -69.93 41.05 -2.74
CA ILE A 112 -71.10 40.42 -3.37
C ILE A 112 -72.29 40.44 -2.41
N ASP A 113 -72.11 40.03 -1.15
CA ASP A 113 -73.14 40.01 -0.11
C ASP A 113 -73.69 41.42 0.16
N GLY A 114 -72.80 42.42 0.27
CA GLY A 114 -73.19 43.82 0.45
C GLY A 114 -73.98 44.39 -0.73
N MET A 115 -73.70 43.93 -1.96
CA MET A 115 -74.54 44.26 -3.12
C MET A 115 -75.91 43.59 -3.00
N LEU A 116 -75.96 42.28 -2.74
CA LEU A 116 -77.20 41.48 -2.70
C LEU A 116 -78.15 41.85 -1.54
N ALA A 117 -77.63 42.34 -0.41
CA ALA A 117 -78.43 42.75 0.75
C ALA A 117 -79.44 43.88 0.43
N ASN A 118 -79.17 44.70 -0.59
CA ASN A 118 -80.13 45.65 -1.12
C ASN A 118 -80.96 44.98 -2.23
N ARG A 119 -82.09 44.33 -1.91
CA ARG A 119 -82.97 43.63 -2.88
C ARG A 119 -83.32 44.39 -4.17
N GLN A 120 -83.25 45.72 -4.18
CA GLN A 120 -83.42 46.55 -5.39
C GLN A 120 -82.24 46.49 -6.39
N SER A 121 -81.12 45.83 -6.05
CA SER A 121 -79.90 45.78 -6.84
C SER A 121 -79.75 44.54 -7.72
N GLU A 122 -80.65 43.55 -7.62
CA GLU A 122 -80.62 42.37 -8.50
C GLU A 122 -80.82 42.79 -9.97
N ASN A 123 -81.69 43.77 -10.20
CA ASN A 123 -81.84 44.41 -11.50
C ASN A 123 -81.01 45.70 -11.56
N ARG A 124 -79.83 45.61 -12.19
CA ARG A 124 -78.87 46.71 -12.34
C ARG A 124 -79.48 47.96 -12.99
N VAL A 125 -80.43 47.78 -13.92
CA VAL A 125 -81.12 48.88 -14.60
C VAL A 125 -82.07 49.57 -13.62
N LEU A 126 -82.87 48.79 -12.88
CA LEU A 126 -83.79 49.31 -11.87
C LEU A 126 -83.06 50.05 -10.75
N PHE A 127 -81.89 49.58 -10.33
CA PHE A 127 -81.05 50.26 -9.33
C PHE A 127 -80.61 51.67 -9.76
N VAL A 128 -80.23 51.83 -11.04
CA VAL A 128 -79.85 53.14 -11.59
C VAL A 128 -81.08 54.05 -11.73
N LEU A 129 -82.20 53.48 -12.17
CA LEU A 129 -83.45 54.23 -12.40
C LEU A 129 -84.20 54.59 -11.10
N SER A 130 -83.95 53.93 -9.98
CA SER A 130 -84.60 54.22 -8.68
C SER A 130 -83.93 55.37 -7.89
N GLY A 131 -83.13 56.21 -8.54
CA GLY A 131 -82.54 57.41 -7.93
C GLY A 131 -83.59 58.50 -7.70
N LYS A 132 -83.47 59.27 -6.61
CA LYS A 132 -84.39 60.39 -6.30
C LYS A 132 -84.13 61.61 -7.19
N SER A 133 -83.00 61.66 -7.91
CA SER A 133 -82.63 62.71 -8.85
C SER A 133 -81.71 62.17 -9.96
N LEU A 134 -81.62 62.88 -11.08
CA LEU A 134 -80.72 62.54 -12.19
C LEU A 134 -79.25 62.42 -11.74
N THR A 135 -78.82 63.29 -10.82
CA THR A 135 -77.48 63.26 -10.21
C THR A 135 -77.25 61.99 -9.39
N GLU A 136 -78.27 61.52 -8.65
CA GLU A 136 -78.20 60.27 -7.89
C GLU A 136 -78.14 59.05 -8.82
N SER A 137 -78.96 59.02 -9.87
CA SER A 137 -78.91 57.98 -10.91
C SER A 137 -77.55 57.91 -11.61
N TYR A 138 -76.95 59.06 -11.95
CA TYR A 138 -75.60 59.11 -12.53
C TYR A 138 -74.53 58.56 -11.58
N ARG A 139 -74.60 58.91 -10.27
CA ARG A 139 -73.68 58.36 -9.25
C ARG A 139 -73.83 56.85 -9.11
N ARG A 140 -75.06 56.31 -9.14
CA ARG A 140 -75.33 54.87 -9.12
C ARG A 140 -74.83 54.15 -10.37
N LEU A 141 -74.96 54.77 -11.55
CA LEU A 141 -74.39 54.24 -12.80
C LEU A 141 -72.86 54.16 -12.74
N ARG A 142 -72.19 55.22 -12.28
CA ARG A 142 -70.74 55.24 -12.09
C ARG A 142 -70.30 54.17 -11.08
N TYR A 143 -71.00 54.06 -9.94
CA TYR A 143 -70.73 53.02 -8.95
C TYR A 143 -70.81 51.61 -9.56
N LEU A 144 -71.82 51.30 -10.38
CA LEU A 144 -71.92 49.99 -11.04
C LEU A 144 -70.77 49.72 -12.01
N ARG A 145 -70.30 50.74 -12.72
CA ARG A 145 -69.13 50.63 -13.60
C ARG A 145 -67.87 50.32 -12.79
N ASP A 146 -67.55 51.17 -11.81
CA ASP A 146 -66.37 51.04 -10.95
C ASP A 146 -66.39 49.67 -10.21
N TYR A 147 -67.57 49.24 -9.74
CA TYR A 147 -67.77 47.93 -9.12
C TYR A 147 -67.54 46.77 -10.09
N SER A 148 -68.03 46.87 -11.34
CA SER A 148 -67.81 45.83 -12.34
C SER A 148 -66.34 45.71 -12.73
N GLU A 149 -65.64 46.84 -12.87
CA GLU A 149 -64.19 46.88 -13.13
C GLU A 149 -63.41 46.28 -11.96
N TRP A 150 -63.73 46.68 -10.73
CA TRP A 150 -63.14 46.10 -9.51
C TRP A 150 -63.40 44.59 -9.39
N ARG A 151 -64.64 44.14 -9.64
CA ARG A 151 -65.03 42.72 -9.59
C ARG A 151 -64.23 41.91 -10.60
N ASN A 152 -64.15 42.36 -11.85
CA ASN A 152 -63.38 41.70 -12.89
C ASN A 152 -61.90 41.59 -12.49
N LYS A 153 -61.32 42.67 -11.97
CA LYS A 153 -59.93 42.67 -11.47
C LYS A 153 -59.73 41.64 -10.34
N GLN A 154 -60.63 41.60 -9.36
CA GLN A 154 -60.56 40.63 -8.27
C GLN A 154 -60.71 39.19 -8.76
N THR A 155 -61.60 38.92 -9.71
CA THR A 155 -61.76 37.57 -10.28
C THR A 155 -60.50 37.11 -11.01
N VAL A 156 -59.85 38.00 -11.77
CA VAL A 156 -58.56 37.69 -12.42
C VAL A 156 -57.48 37.39 -11.37
N GLU A 157 -57.32 38.26 -10.37
CA GLU A 157 -56.33 38.05 -9.30
C GLU A 157 -56.56 36.75 -8.51
N ILE A 158 -57.81 36.40 -8.21
CA ILE A 158 -58.16 35.14 -7.54
C ILE A 158 -57.81 33.94 -8.43
N LYS A 159 -58.13 34.02 -9.73
CA LYS A 159 -57.81 32.95 -10.70
C LYS A 159 -56.30 32.75 -10.81
N ASP A 160 -55.54 33.84 -10.93
CA ASP A 160 -54.08 33.79 -11.04
C ASP A 160 -53.43 33.23 -9.78
N LYS A 161 -53.86 33.67 -8.58
CA LYS A 161 -53.37 33.11 -7.32
C LYS A 161 -53.75 31.65 -7.13
N SER A 162 -54.94 31.25 -7.55
CA SER A 162 -55.36 29.84 -7.53
C SER A 162 -54.51 28.99 -8.48
N ALA A 163 -54.17 29.49 -9.66
CA ALA A 163 -53.28 28.82 -10.60
C ALA A 163 -51.84 28.70 -10.04
N GLN A 164 -51.29 29.79 -9.49
CA GLN A 164 -49.98 29.78 -8.83
C GLN A 164 -49.94 28.79 -7.67
N LEU A 165 -50.98 28.76 -6.82
CA LEU A 165 -51.07 27.82 -5.70
C LEU A 165 -51.05 26.36 -6.18
N LYS A 166 -51.77 26.05 -7.26
CA LYS A 166 -51.78 24.72 -7.88
C LYS A 166 -50.38 24.35 -8.38
N GLU A 167 -49.73 25.24 -9.12
CA GLU A 167 -48.37 25.05 -9.63
C GLU A 167 -47.36 24.77 -8.50
N ARG A 168 -47.43 25.55 -7.40
CA ARG A 168 -46.55 25.37 -6.24
C ARG A 168 -46.77 24.02 -5.54
N LYS A 169 -48.04 23.60 -5.40
CA LYS A 169 -48.37 22.28 -4.82
C LYS A 169 -47.85 21.13 -5.69
N GLU A 170 -47.96 21.24 -7.00
CA GLU A 170 -47.40 20.26 -7.95
C GLU A 170 -45.86 20.22 -7.88
N ALA A 171 -45.19 21.38 -7.79
CA ALA A 171 -43.75 21.47 -7.62
C ALA A 171 -43.29 20.84 -6.29
N LEU A 172 -44.00 21.08 -5.19
CA LEU A 172 -43.71 20.46 -3.89
C LEU A 172 -43.83 18.93 -3.95
N ALA A 173 -44.88 18.42 -4.60
CA ALA A 173 -45.08 16.98 -4.77
C ALA A 173 -43.92 16.34 -5.54
N LYS A 174 -43.49 16.96 -6.65
CA LYS A 174 -42.32 16.49 -7.43
C LYS A 174 -41.05 16.47 -6.57
N ALA A 175 -40.74 17.57 -5.88
CA ALA A 175 -39.57 17.64 -5.00
C ALA A 175 -39.59 16.58 -3.88
N ARG A 176 -40.77 16.24 -3.34
CA ARG A 176 -40.93 15.14 -2.35
C ARG A 176 -40.62 13.78 -2.96
N THR A 177 -41.12 13.49 -4.16
CA THR A 177 -40.84 12.22 -4.84
C THR A 177 -39.34 12.06 -5.17
N GLU A 178 -38.69 13.11 -5.66
CA GLU A 178 -37.25 13.12 -5.93
C GLU A 178 -36.43 12.87 -4.65
N LYS A 179 -36.76 13.56 -3.54
CA LYS A 179 -36.11 13.35 -2.24
C LYS A 179 -36.24 11.91 -1.75
N THR A 180 -37.42 11.30 -1.87
CA THR A 180 -37.61 9.89 -1.47
C THR A 180 -36.79 8.92 -2.31
N ALA A 181 -36.64 9.19 -3.61
CA ALA A 181 -35.77 8.39 -4.48
C ALA A 181 -34.29 8.52 -4.10
N LEU A 182 -33.82 9.73 -3.80
CA LEU A 182 -32.43 9.95 -3.35
C LEU A 182 -32.14 9.30 -2.00
N LEU A 183 -33.11 9.28 -1.07
CA LEU A 183 -32.97 8.58 0.21
C LEU A 183 -32.85 7.07 0.02
N GLY A 184 -33.64 6.48 -0.89
CA GLY A 184 -33.52 5.07 -1.26
C GLY A 184 -32.15 4.75 -1.84
N LEU A 185 -31.69 5.56 -2.80
CA LEU A 185 -30.35 5.41 -3.40
C LEU A 185 -29.24 5.51 -2.35
N ARG A 186 -29.32 6.50 -1.44
CA ARG A 186 -28.34 6.66 -0.34
C ARG A 186 -28.28 5.42 0.55
N SER A 187 -29.43 4.81 0.86
CA SER A 187 -29.48 3.58 1.66
C SER A 187 -28.76 2.42 0.95
N THR A 188 -29.01 2.24 -0.35
CA THR A 188 -28.34 1.21 -1.16
C THR A 188 -26.83 1.44 -1.25
N GLU A 189 -26.40 2.68 -1.48
CA GLU A 189 -24.99 3.04 -1.54
C GLU A 189 -24.28 2.82 -0.19
N GLN A 190 -24.98 3.04 0.92
CA GLN A 190 -24.46 2.80 2.27
C GLN A 190 -24.31 1.29 2.57
N GLU A 191 -25.24 0.45 2.11
CA GLU A 191 -25.12 -1.01 2.23
C GLU A 191 -23.91 -1.52 1.44
N ASN A 192 -23.73 -1.02 0.23
CA ASN A 192 -22.59 -1.42 -0.60
C ASN A 192 -21.26 -0.94 -0.03
N LEU A 193 -21.20 0.27 0.55
CA LEU A 193 -20.01 0.75 1.25
C LEU A 193 -19.62 -0.21 2.40
N LYS A 194 -20.59 -0.66 3.21
CA LYS A 194 -20.32 -1.64 4.28
C LYS A 194 -19.75 -2.95 3.74
N LYS A 195 -20.26 -3.43 2.61
CA LYS A 195 -19.72 -4.65 1.95
C LYS A 195 -18.28 -4.44 1.50
N GLU A 196 -17.97 -3.28 0.91
CA GLU A 196 -16.62 -2.93 0.47
C GLU A 196 -15.65 -2.76 1.64
N GLU A 197 -16.08 -2.13 2.74
CA GLU A 197 -15.32 -2.01 3.99
C GLU A 197 -15.03 -3.40 4.61
N GLY A 198 -16.00 -4.31 4.59
CA GLY A 198 -15.80 -5.69 5.03
C GLY A 198 -14.76 -6.43 4.19
N ASN A 199 -14.86 -6.32 2.85
CA ASN A 199 -13.88 -6.91 1.94
C ASN A 199 -12.48 -6.30 2.13
N TYR A 200 -12.40 -4.99 2.33
CA TYR A 200 -11.14 -4.29 2.61
C TYR A 200 -10.49 -4.81 3.89
N GLN A 201 -11.25 -4.94 4.98
CA GLN A 201 -10.74 -5.47 6.25
C GLN A 201 -10.25 -6.92 6.11
N GLN A 202 -10.98 -7.75 5.36
CA GLN A 202 -10.56 -9.12 5.10
C GLN A 202 -9.22 -9.17 4.35
N GLU A 203 -9.09 -8.46 3.22
CA GLU A 203 -7.87 -8.44 2.41
C GLU A 203 -6.67 -7.86 3.17
N VAL A 204 -6.89 -6.83 4.02
CA VAL A 204 -5.85 -6.27 4.90
C VAL A 204 -5.42 -7.27 5.97
N THR A 205 -6.37 -7.99 6.58
CA THR A 205 -6.06 -9.01 7.59
C THR A 205 -5.27 -10.15 6.97
N GLU A 206 -5.66 -10.61 5.77
CA GLU A 206 -4.92 -11.61 5.00
C GLU A 206 -3.51 -11.13 4.65
N ALA A 207 -3.34 -9.86 4.28
CA ALA A 207 -2.04 -9.27 4.00
C ALA A 207 -1.14 -9.23 5.25
N GLN A 208 -1.69 -8.80 6.38
CA GLN A 208 -0.98 -8.75 7.66
C GLN A 208 -0.58 -10.14 8.14
N GLN A 209 -1.47 -11.13 7.99
CA GLN A 209 -1.20 -12.52 8.35
C GLN A 209 -0.07 -13.10 7.50
N LYS A 210 -0.13 -12.93 6.17
CA LYS A 210 0.95 -13.34 5.26
C LYS A 210 2.26 -12.65 5.59
N GLN A 211 2.25 -11.36 5.92
CA GLN A 211 3.45 -10.65 6.35
C GLN A 211 4.03 -11.26 7.64
N LYS A 212 3.18 -11.56 8.64
CA LYS A 212 3.61 -12.17 9.91
C LYS A 212 4.16 -13.59 9.70
N ASP A 213 3.51 -14.40 8.87
CA ASP A 213 3.96 -15.75 8.54
C ASP A 213 5.30 -15.73 7.81
N LEU A 214 5.47 -14.82 6.83
CA LEU A 214 6.74 -14.63 6.14
C LEU A 214 7.85 -14.14 7.07
N GLN A 215 7.54 -13.26 8.02
CA GLN A 215 8.51 -12.83 9.05
C GLN A 215 8.90 -14.00 9.97
N LYS A 216 7.96 -14.86 10.34
CA LYS A 216 8.22 -16.07 11.13
C LYS A 216 9.12 -17.03 10.35
N ILE A 217 8.77 -17.33 9.10
CA ILE A 217 9.57 -18.18 8.20
C ILE A 217 10.98 -17.60 8.02
N LEU A 218 11.10 -16.29 7.81
CA LEU A 218 12.40 -15.63 7.65
C LEU A 218 13.26 -15.76 8.92
N THR A 219 12.64 -15.62 10.09
CA THR A 219 13.32 -15.77 11.38
C THR A 219 13.77 -17.21 11.62
N GLU A 220 12.90 -18.19 11.34
CA GLU A 220 13.24 -19.61 11.40
C GLU A 220 14.38 -19.97 10.44
N LYS A 221 14.33 -19.47 9.20
CA LYS A 221 15.40 -19.68 8.21
C LYS A 221 16.72 -19.04 8.61
N ARG A 222 16.70 -17.84 9.22
CA ARG A 222 17.91 -17.23 9.81
C ARG A 222 18.49 -18.07 10.94
N GLN A 223 17.65 -18.51 11.88
CA GLN A 223 18.11 -19.35 13.00
C GLN A 223 18.70 -20.68 12.50
N GLN A 224 18.10 -21.29 11.47
CA GLN A 224 18.64 -22.47 10.81
C GLN A 224 20.03 -22.18 10.21
N ALA A 225 20.18 -21.09 9.44
CA ALA A 225 21.46 -20.71 8.85
C ALA A 225 22.54 -20.45 9.91
N GLU A 226 22.21 -19.73 10.99
CA GLU A 226 23.12 -19.46 12.10
C GLU A 226 23.53 -20.73 12.87
N ALA A 227 22.62 -21.69 13.02
CA ALA A 227 22.93 -22.99 13.63
C ALA A 227 23.95 -23.77 12.78
N LEU A 228 23.80 -23.76 11.46
CA LEU A 228 24.74 -24.40 10.54
C LEU A 228 26.10 -23.69 10.55
N ASP A 229 26.12 -22.36 10.54
CA ASP A 229 27.35 -21.59 10.63
C ASP A 229 28.13 -21.87 11.93
N ARG A 230 27.43 -22.09 13.04
CA ARG A 230 28.06 -22.51 14.31
C ARG A 230 28.65 -23.91 14.23
N GLN A 231 27.99 -24.84 13.55
CA GLN A 231 28.53 -26.19 13.34
C GLN A 231 29.80 -26.15 12.48
N ILE A 232 29.79 -25.39 11.38
CA ILE A 232 30.96 -25.18 10.53
C ILE A 232 32.11 -24.57 11.34
N ALA A 233 31.84 -23.52 12.13
CA ALA A 233 32.84 -22.89 12.99
C ALA A 233 33.43 -23.87 14.01
N LYS A 234 32.61 -24.73 14.61
CA LYS A 234 33.06 -25.75 15.56
C LYS A 234 34.01 -26.76 14.91
N LEU A 235 33.65 -27.27 13.72
CA LEU A 235 34.49 -28.22 12.97
C LEU A 235 35.84 -27.61 12.58
N ILE A 236 35.85 -26.36 12.11
CA ILE A 236 37.09 -25.65 11.77
C ILE A 236 37.92 -25.38 13.03
N ALA A 237 37.31 -24.96 14.13
CA ALA A 237 38.02 -24.70 15.39
C ALA A 237 38.63 -25.98 16.01
N GLU A 238 37.91 -27.10 15.96
CA GLU A 238 38.44 -28.41 16.39
C GLU A 238 39.64 -28.83 15.55
N GLU A 239 39.59 -28.61 14.24
CA GLU A 239 40.71 -28.91 13.34
C GLU A 239 41.90 -27.98 13.60
N VAL A 240 41.68 -26.66 13.76
CA VAL A 240 42.74 -25.71 14.14
C VAL A 240 43.40 -26.11 15.46
N ALA A 241 42.61 -26.44 16.49
CA ALA A 241 43.13 -26.84 17.80
C ALA A 241 43.93 -28.16 17.74
N ARG A 242 43.49 -29.13 16.92
CA ARG A 242 44.25 -30.38 16.68
C ARG A 242 45.61 -30.07 16.07
N GLN A 243 45.65 -29.18 15.08
CA GLN A 243 46.91 -28.78 14.44
C GLN A 243 47.83 -28.03 15.39
N GLU A 244 47.30 -27.14 16.23
CA GLU A 244 48.12 -26.44 17.22
C GLU A 244 48.73 -27.39 18.26
N ARG A 245 47.97 -28.41 18.70
CA ARG A 245 48.50 -29.44 19.62
C ARG A 245 49.59 -30.28 18.95
N GLU A 246 49.38 -30.66 17.70
CA GLU A 246 50.36 -31.42 16.93
C GLU A 246 51.63 -30.62 16.67
N ALA A 247 51.49 -29.34 16.29
CA ALA A 247 52.61 -28.43 16.12
C ALA A 247 53.38 -28.22 17.42
N LYS A 248 52.69 -28.07 18.56
CA LYS A 248 53.32 -27.99 19.89
C LYS A 248 54.08 -29.28 20.22
N ARG A 249 53.48 -30.46 19.99
CA ARG A 249 54.12 -31.75 20.21
C ARG A 249 55.39 -31.91 19.39
N ILE A 250 55.33 -31.62 18.08
CA ILE A 250 56.50 -31.68 17.19
C ILE A 250 57.55 -30.64 17.58
N ALA A 251 57.14 -29.43 17.99
CA ALA A 251 58.07 -28.39 18.44
C ALA A 251 58.75 -28.78 19.76
N GLU A 252 58.03 -29.37 20.70
CA GLU A 252 58.58 -29.90 21.95
C GLU A 252 59.52 -31.08 21.68
N GLU A 253 59.19 -31.97 20.76
CA GLU A 253 60.04 -33.10 20.35
C GLU A 253 61.31 -32.64 19.64
N LYS A 254 61.20 -31.67 18.71
CA LYS A 254 62.36 -31.03 18.07
C LYS A 254 63.20 -30.24 19.07
N ALA A 255 62.60 -29.49 19.98
CA ALA A 255 63.32 -28.78 21.04
C ALA A 255 64.02 -29.74 22.00
N ARG A 256 63.41 -30.90 22.32
CA ARG A 256 64.07 -31.97 23.08
C ARG A 256 65.21 -32.61 22.29
N ALA A 257 65.06 -32.82 20.98
CA ALA A 257 66.11 -33.35 20.11
C ALA A 257 67.27 -32.36 19.90
N GLU A 258 66.99 -31.07 19.75
CA GLU A 258 67.99 -30.00 19.67
C GLU A 258 68.70 -29.80 21.02
N ALA A 259 67.98 -29.83 22.15
CA ALA A 259 68.59 -29.78 23.47
C ALA A 259 69.45 -31.03 23.77
N ALA A 260 69.08 -32.20 23.24
CA ALA A 260 69.90 -33.41 23.31
C ALA A 260 71.15 -33.30 22.41
N LYS A 261 71.03 -32.70 21.22
CA LYS A 261 72.16 -32.39 20.34
C LYS A 261 73.09 -31.31 20.89
N GLU A 262 72.57 -30.27 21.54
CA GLU A 262 73.37 -29.26 22.26
C GLU A 262 74.09 -29.83 23.48
N LYS A 263 73.48 -30.82 24.17
CA LYS A 263 74.17 -31.56 25.24
C LYS A 263 75.27 -32.49 24.70
N ALA A 264 75.14 -32.99 23.47
CA ALA A 264 76.21 -33.73 22.77
C ALA A 264 77.28 -32.81 22.13
N ALA A 265 76.93 -31.55 21.81
CA ALA A 265 77.83 -30.58 21.18
C ALA A 265 78.52 -29.62 22.18
N LYS A 266 78.21 -29.68 23.48
CA LYS A 266 78.95 -29.00 24.56
C LYS A 266 80.26 -29.69 24.91
N GLY A 267 81.05 -29.93 23.87
CA GLY A 267 82.48 -30.19 23.88
C GLY A 267 83.25 -29.18 23.01
N SER A 268 82.75 -27.96 22.78
CA SER A 268 83.62 -26.84 22.36
C SER A 268 82.90 -25.48 22.41
N SER A 269 83.54 -24.54 23.11
CA SER A 269 83.59 -23.09 22.87
C SER A 269 82.33 -22.19 23.00
N LYS A 270 82.48 -21.22 23.93
CA LYS A 270 81.66 -20.02 24.19
C LYS A 270 81.65 -19.04 23.00
N THR A 271 80.58 -18.23 22.88
CA THR A 271 80.57 -16.75 23.03
C THR A 271 79.11 -16.24 22.92
N ARG A 272 78.86 -15.04 23.46
CA ARG A 272 77.66 -14.57 24.15
C ARG A 272 77.17 -13.28 23.51
N SER A 273 75.88 -13.15 23.18
CA SER A 273 75.14 -11.87 23.26
C SER A 273 73.61 -12.09 23.19
N LYS A 274 72.89 -11.22 23.90
CA LYS A 274 71.55 -11.35 24.50
C LYS A 274 70.49 -10.52 23.70
N PRO A 275 69.20 -10.43 24.09
CA PRO A 275 68.06 -10.78 23.24
C PRO A 275 67.10 -9.60 22.91
N SER A 276 66.23 -9.78 21.92
CA SER A 276 64.98 -9.00 21.79
C SER A 276 63.76 -9.91 21.64
N ILE A 277 62.88 -9.83 22.63
CA ILE A 277 61.50 -10.34 22.67
C ILE A 277 60.66 -9.32 21.86
N THR A 278 59.73 -9.66 20.95
CA THR A 278 58.34 -10.02 21.26
C THR A 278 57.58 -10.38 19.96
N LEU A 279 56.97 -11.57 19.92
CA LEU A 279 55.57 -11.89 19.55
C LEU A 279 55.48 -13.43 19.38
N PRO A 280 54.56 -14.15 20.04
CA PRO A 280 54.43 -15.60 19.88
C PRO A 280 53.74 -15.91 18.54
N SER A 281 54.51 -15.90 17.45
CA SER A 281 54.03 -16.42 16.17
C SER A 281 53.88 -17.93 16.28
N GLN A 282 52.66 -18.42 16.02
CA GLN A 282 52.31 -19.82 15.81
C GLN A 282 53.39 -20.50 14.95
N LYS A 283 54.26 -21.31 15.55
CA LYS A 283 55.27 -22.09 14.83
C LYS A 283 54.64 -23.38 14.32
N MET A 284 54.01 -23.27 13.15
CA MET A 284 53.58 -24.37 12.30
C MET A 284 54.80 -25.14 11.75
N THR A 285 54.60 -26.38 11.27
CA THR A 285 55.62 -27.13 10.53
C THR A 285 56.11 -26.36 9.30
N SER A 286 57.38 -26.53 8.90
CA SER A 286 58.01 -25.76 7.80
C SER A 286 57.23 -25.81 6.48
N GLU A 287 56.61 -26.95 6.16
CA GLU A 287 55.74 -27.11 4.98
C GLU A 287 54.44 -26.30 5.07
N ASN A 288 53.80 -26.24 6.25
CA ASN A 288 52.56 -25.49 6.45
C ASN A 288 52.77 -23.97 6.42
N VAL A 289 53.94 -23.48 6.86
CA VAL A 289 54.29 -22.05 6.77
C VAL A 289 54.47 -21.63 5.31
N VAL A 290 55.18 -22.45 4.51
CA VAL A 290 55.36 -22.19 3.07
C VAL A 290 54.02 -22.23 2.35
N LEU A 291 53.16 -23.21 2.64
CA LEU A 291 51.83 -23.30 2.03
C LEU A 291 50.94 -22.09 2.38
N SER A 292 50.99 -21.63 3.63
CA SER A 292 50.23 -20.45 4.09
C SER A 292 50.70 -19.16 3.40
N ASN A 293 52.02 -18.95 3.31
CA ASN A 293 52.59 -17.78 2.65
C ASN A 293 52.28 -17.78 1.15
N ASN A 294 52.32 -18.96 0.52
CA ASN A 294 51.94 -19.12 -0.88
C ASN A 294 50.45 -18.85 -1.11
N PHE A 295 49.56 -19.28 -0.20
CA PHE A 295 48.14 -18.96 -0.28
C PHE A 295 47.90 -17.45 -0.18
N ALA A 296 48.47 -16.79 0.84
CA ALA A 296 48.36 -15.34 1.05
C ALA A 296 48.87 -14.52 -0.15
N SER A 297 49.97 -14.95 -0.78
CA SER A 297 50.57 -14.29 -1.95
C SER A 297 49.74 -14.42 -3.22
N ASN A 298 48.78 -15.36 -3.26
CA ASN A 298 47.88 -15.58 -4.40
C ASN A 298 46.51 -14.90 -4.22
N ARG A 299 46.39 -13.94 -3.29
CA ARG A 299 45.20 -13.11 -3.18
C ARG A 299 44.91 -12.40 -4.52
N GLY A 300 43.69 -12.55 -5.01
CA GLY A 300 43.21 -12.01 -6.30
C GLY A 300 43.62 -12.85 -7.51
N LYS A 301 44.20 -14.03 -7.28
CA LYS A 301 44.68 -14.94 -8.34
C LYS A 301 44.11 -16.35 -8.21
N LEU A 302 43.34 -16.65 -7.16
CA LEU A 302 42.77 -17.98 -6.97
C LEU A 302 41.64 -18.21 -7.98
N PRO A 303 41.54 -19.37 -8.63
CA PRO A 303 40.43 -19.67 -9.51
C PRO A 303 39.12 -19.75 -8.73
N TYR A 304 38.01 -19.43 -9.39
CA TYR A 304 36.68 -19.67 -8.84
C TYR A 304 36.46 -21.16 -8.48
N PRO A 305 35.73 -21.45 -7.38
CA PRO A 305 35.55 -22.80 -6.87
C PRO A 305 34.54 -23.65 -7.66
N ILE A 306 34.08 -23.19 -8.83
CA ILE A 306 33.09 -23.86 -9.68
C ILE A 306 33.49 -23.80 -11.15
N THR A 307 33.14 -24.82 -11.92
CA THR A 307 33.33 -24.84 -13.38
C THR A 307 32.24 -24.09 -14.16
N GLY A 308 32.59 -23.68 -15.37
CA GLY A 308 31.66 -23.04 -16.30
C GLY A 308 31.45 -21.55 -16.06
N ASN A 309 30.49 -20.98 -16.78
CA ASN A 309 30.10 -19.59 -16.61
C ASN A 309 29.37 -19.42 -15.29
N TYR A 310 29.84 -18.50 -14.45
CA TYR A 310 29.31 -18.33 -13.11
C TYR A 310 28.74 -16.93 -12.86
N THR A 311 27.86 -16.83 -11.86
CA THR A 311 27.33 -15.57 -11.34
C THR A 311 27.22 -15.66 -9.83
N ILE A 312 27.73 -14.65 -9.12
CA ILE A 312 27.62 -14.57 -7.66
C ILE A 312 26.21 -14.11 -7.31
N THR A 313 25.44 -14.97 -6.63
CA THR A 313 24.06 -14.69 -6.23
C THR A 313 23.98 -14.09 -4.83
N THR A 314 24.84 -14.53 -3.91
CA THR A 314 24.94 -14.00 -2.55
C THR A 314 26.38 -13.59 -2.27
N ARG A 315 26.58 -12.38 -1.73
CA ARG A 315 27.89 -11.83 -1.36
C ARG A 315 28.17 -11.97 0.13
N PHE A 316 29.44 -11.98 0.50
CA PHE A 316 29.87 -12.06 1.91
C PHE A 316 29.48 -10.79 2.69
N GLY A 317 29.07 -10.97 3.94
CA GLY A 317 28.72 -9.88 4.85
C GLY A 317 27.23 -9.57 4.88
N THR A 318 26.90 -8.41 5.46
CA THR A 318 25.52 -7.97 5.68
C THR A 318 25.08 -7.05 4.55
N HIS A 319 24.11 -7.50 3.76
CA HIS A 319 23.58 -6.78 2.60
C HIS A 319 22.11 -6.44 2.82
N GLN A 320 21.74 -5.20 2.54
CA GLN A 320 20.35 -4.77 2.58
C GLN A 320 19.71 -4.97 1.21
N HIS A 321 18.84 -5.97 1.08
CA HIS A 321 18.11 -6.23 -0.16
C HIS A 321 16.82 -5.39 -0.28
N SER A 322 16.27 -4.91 0.85
CA SER A 322 15.11 -4.01 0.89
C SER A 322 15.09 -3.21 2.20
N LYS A 323 14.25 -2.16 2.29
CA LYS A 323 14.05 -1.36 3.52
C LYS A 323 13.72 -2.22 4.75
N PHE A 324 13.17 -3.42 4.56
CA PHE A 324 12.72 -4.30 5.63
C PHE A 324 13.48 -5.64 5.70
N VAL A 325 14.44 -5.89 4.80
CA VAL A 325 15.14 -7.19 4.73
C VAL A 325 16.64 -6.99 4.57
N THR A 326 17.36 -7.45 5.59
CA THR A 326 18.82 -7.54 5.61
C THR A 326 19.21 -9.01 5.52
N THR A 327 20.13 -9.38 4.64
CA THR A 327 20.65 -10.75 4.55
C THR A 327 22.11 -10.72 4.97
N SER A 328 22.47 -11.57 5.92
CA SER A 328 23.88 -11.73 6.33
C SER A 328 24.37 -13.08 5.83
N SER A 329 25.48 -13.10 5.11
CA SER A 329 26.11 -14.32 4.61
C SER A 329 27.55 -14.45 5.13
N SER A 330 27.90 -15.66 5.58
CA SER A 330 29.25 -16.04 6.03
C SER A 330 30.18 -16.42 4.87
N GLY A 331 29.69 -16.41 3.63
CA GLY A 331 30.42 -16.78 2.43
C GLY A 331 29.82 -16.15 1.18
N ILE A 332 30.13 -16.74 0.04
CA ILE A 332 29.54 -16.39 -1.25
C ILE A 332 28.79 -17.58 -1.83
N ASP A 333 27.65 -17.31 -2.45
CA ASP A 333 26.94 -18.31 -3.26
C ASP A 333 27.24 -18.05 -4.73
N ILE A 334 27.64 -19.09 -5.43
CA ILE A 334 28.05 -19.02 -6.83
C ILE A 334 27.18 -19.96 -7.63
N ARG A 335 26.45 -19.40 -8.58
CA ARG A 335 25.59 -20.12 -9.51
C ARG A 335 26.32 -20.40 -10.82
N SER A 336 26.15 -21.59 -11.38
CA SER A 336 26.64 -21.99 -12.70
C SER A 336 25.58 -22.83 -13.43
N GLN A 337 25.86 -23.20 -14.68
CA GLN A 337 25.02 -24.08 -15.49
C GLN A 337 24.91 -25.49 -14.89
N ALA A 338 23.86 -26.22 -15.27
CA ALA A 338 23.63 -27.58 -14.82
C ALA A 338 24.85 -28.48 -15.04
N GLY A 339 25.18 -29.27 -14.01
CA GLY A 339 26.30 -30.21 -14.06
C GLY A 339 27.67 -29.60 -13.79
N ALA A 340 27.74 -28.37 -13.29
CA ALA A 340 28.99 -27.78 -12.84
C ALA A 340 29.65 -28.61 -11.72
N GLU A 341 30.98 -28.54 -11.68
CA GLU A 341 31.82 -29.24 -10.71
C GLU A 341 32.50 -28.24 -9.76
N ALA A 342 32.64 -28.63 -8.50
CA ALA A 342 33.40 -27.91 -7.49
C ALA A 342 34.90 -28.13 -7.72
N LYS A 343 35.70 -27.06 -7.63
CA LYS A 343 37.15 -27.09 -7.83
C LYS A 343 37.90 -26.56 -6.62
N ALA A 344 39.05 -27.18 -6.32
CA ALA A 344 39.96 -26.66 -5.29
C ALA A 344 40.54 -25.32 -5.73
N VAL A 345 40.36 -24.27 -4.91
CA VAL A 345 40.91 -22.95 -5.20
C VAL A 345 42.43 -22.87 -5.01
N PHE A 346 43.02 -23.80 -4.25
CA PHE A 346 44.45 -23.84 -4.02
C PHE A 346 44.94 -25.24 -3.65
N ASN A 347 46.26 -25.46 -3.67
CA ASN A 347 46.89 -26.70 -3.22
C ASN A 347 46.63 -26.90 -1.71
N GLY A 348 46.24 -28.08 -1.28
CA GLY A 348 45.88 -28.32 0.11
C GLY A 348 45.61 -29.77 0.46
N GLU A 349 45.12 -29.98 1.68
CA GLU A 349 44.71 -31.29 2.19
C GLU A 349 43.26 -31.25 2.62
N VAL A 350 42.50 -32.29 2.27
CA VAL A 350 41.08 -32.42 2.61
C VAL A 350 40.96 -32.84 4.06
N THR A 351 40.53 -31.92 4.93
CA THR A 351 40.43 -32.19 6.38
C THR A 351 39.08 -32.75 6.79
N TYR A 352 38.03 -32.48 6.02
CA TYR A 352 36.67 -32.90 6.36
C TYR A 352 35.82 -33.13 5.12
N VAL A 353 35.09 -34.25 5.08
CA VAL A 353 34.10 -34.59 4.06
C VAL A 353 32.91 -35.22 4.76
N ALA A 354 31.80 -34.50 4.87
CA ALA A 354 30.58 -35.04 5.48
C ALA A 354 29.33 -34.33 4.98
N ALA A 355 28.19 -35.02 5.07
CA ALA A 355 26.89 -34.42 4.87
C ALA A 355 26.52 -33.55 6.07
N ILE A 356 26.31 -32.26 5.84
CA ILE A 356 25.79 -31.32 6.83
C ILE A 356 24.36 -30.98 6.42
N PRO A 357 23.36 -31.24 7.28
CA PRO A 357 21.97 -30.88 6.99
C PRO A 357 21.86 -29.42 6.54
N GLY A 358 21.30 -29.15 5.36
CA GLY A 358 21.17 -27.79 4.81
C GLY A 358 22.27 -27.35 3.84
N TYR A 359 23.40 -28.05 3.74
CA TYR A 359 24.44 -27.81 2.73
C TYR A 359 24.80 -29.07 1.92
N ASN A 360 23.92 -30.08 1.89
CA ASN A 360 24.21 -31.40 1.31
C ASN A 360 25.59 -31.91 1.77
N THR A 361 26.43 -32.43 0.87
CA THR A 361 27.80 -32.77 1.24
C THR A 361 28.69 -31.55 1.23
N CYS A 362 29.48 -31.40 2.28
CA CYS A 362 30.45 -30.34 2.47
C CYS A 362 31.88 -30.89 2.47
N ILE A 363 32.80 -30.10 1.94
CA ILE A 363 34.23 -30.40 1.91
C ILE A 363 34.97 -29.22 2.55
N ILE A 364 35.92 -29.51 3.44
CA ILE A 364 36.83 -28.52 4.01
C ILE A 364 38.25 -28.87 3.56
N ILE A 365 38.94 -27.89 2.97
CA ILE A 365 40.31 -28.03 2.49
C ILE A 365 41.21 -27.05 3.25
N ARG A 366 42.31 -27.58 3.77
CA ARG A 366 43.34 -26.83 4.48
C ARG A 366 44.46 -26.43 3.53
N HIS A 367 44.84 -25.16 3.58
CA HIS A 367 45.93 -24.56 2.81
C HIS A 367 46.99 -23.93 3.73
N GLY A 368 47.34 -24.61 4.82
CA GLY A 368 48.15 -24.06 5.90
C GLY A 368 47.28 -23.41 6.98
N ASN A 369 47.41 -22.09 7.19
CA ASN A 369 46.59 -21.31 8.13
C ASN A 369 45.24 -20.86 7.53
N TYR A 370 44.99 -21.17 6.26
CA TYR A 370 43.75 -20.87 5.58
C TYR A 370 42.92 -22.14 5.39
N TYR A 371 41.61 -22.02 5.53
CA TYR A 371 40.64 -23.09 5.29
C TYR A 371 39.60 -22.62 4.28
N THR A 372 39.26 -23.50 3.35
CA THR A 372 38.19 -23.26 2.38
C THR A 372 37.08 -24.27 2.59
N PHE A 373 35.84 -23.78 2.61
CA PHE A 373 34.63 -24.58 2.77
C PHE A 373 33.87 -24.58 1.45
N TYR A 374 33.51 -25.78 0.99
CA TYR A 374 32.69 -26.01 -0.20
C TYR A 374 31.44 -26.76 0.23
N GLY A 375 30.28 -26.10 0.13
CA GLY A 375 28.98 -26.68 0.43
C GLY A 375 28.16 -26.93 -0.83
N ASN A 376 27.14 -27.78 -0.70
CA ASN A 376 26.19 -28.16 -1.73
C ASN A 376 26.73 -29.11 -2.82
N ILE A 377 27.59 -30.04 -2.42
CA ILE A 377 28.18 -31.05 -3.33
C ILE A 377 27.32 -32.32 -3.31
N GLN A 378 26.96 -32.81 -4.49
CA GLN A 378 26.09 -33.98 -4.68
C GLN A 378 26.92 -35.27 -4.82
N ASN A 379 27.90 -35.28 -5.72
CA ASN A 379 28.74 -36.46 -5.98
C ASN A 379 30.19 -36.08 -5.72
N ILE A 380 30.86 -36.77 -4.79
CA ILE A 380 32.21 -36.44 -4.35
C ILE A 380 33.23 -37.32 -5.07
N TYR A 381 34.37 -36.74 -5.45
CA TYR A 381 35.47 -37.44 -6.13
C TYR A 381 36.69 -37.72 -5.24
N ILE A 382 36.73 -37.10 -4.06
CA ILE A 382 37.86 -37.14 -3.12
C ILE A 382 37.44 -37.70 -1.75
N LYS A 383 38.41 -38.09 -0.94
CA LYS A 383 38.22 -38.60 0.42
C LYS A 383 38.95 -37.72 1.43
N GLN A 384 38.55 -37.82 2.70
CA GLN A 384 39.24 -37.15 3.80
C GLN A 384 40.70 -37.64 3.89
N GLY A 385 41.65 -36.72 4.00
CA GLY A 385 43.09 -36.97 4.00
C GLY A 385 43.77 -36.83 2.62
N ASP A 386 43.00 -36.68 1.54
CA ASP A 386 43.58 -36.54 0.20
C ASP A 386 44.30 -35.19 0.04
N LYS A 387 45.45 -35.20 -0.63
CA LYS A 387 46.13 -33.97 -1.09
C LYS A 387 45.56 -33.54 -2.43
N VAL A 388 45.08 -32.31 -2.51
CA VAL A 388 44.48 -31.73 -3.71
C VAL A 388 45.37 -30.65 -4.31
N LYS A 389 45.30 -30.52 -5.65
CA LYS A 389 45.96 -29.46 -6.41
C LYS A 389 44.98 -28.35 -6.79
N THR A 390 45.51 -27.17 -7.04
CA THR A 390 44.75 -26.02 -7.54
C THR A 390 44.03 -26.40 -8.84
N GLY A 391 42.72 -26.15 -8.90
CA GLY A 391 41.86 -26.46 -10.05
C GLY A 391 41.37 -27.91 -10.14
N GLN A 392 41.80 -28.80 -9.23
CA GLN A 392 41.34 -30.19 -9.20
C GLN A 392 39.83 -30.27 -8.89
N SER A 393 39.10 -31.09 -9.64
CA SER A 393 37.68 -31.34 -9.40
C SER A 393 37.49 -32.13 -8.10
N LEU A 394 36.63 -31.60 -7.23
CA LEU A 394 36.30 -32.14 -5.91
C LEU A 394 35.01 -32.96 -5.93
N GLY A 395 34.10 -32.63 -6.85
CA GLY A 395 32.81 -33.28 -6.98
C GLY A 395 31.83 -32.49 -7.85
N LYS A 396 30.70 -33.10 -8.18
CA LYS A 396 29.58 -32.48 -8.89
C LYS A 396 28.74 -31.63 -7.94
N VAL A 397 28.46 -30.39 -8.31
CA VAL A 397 27.60 -29.48 -7.54
C VAL A 397 26.15 -29.88 -7.73
N PHE A 398 25.36 -29.80 -6.65
CA PHE A 398 23.93 -30.07 -6.73
C PHE A 398 23.25 -29.09 -7.70
N THR A 399 22.40 -29.64 -8.57
CA THR A 399 21.59 -28.86 -9.52
C THR A 399 20.16 -28.87 -9.03
N ASP A 400 19.60 -27.67 -8.85
CA ASP A 400 18.22 -27.49 -8.42
C ASP A 400 17.27 -27.90 -9.56
N PRO A 401 16.37 -28.89 -9.34
CA PRO A 401 15.42 -29.35 -10.35
C PRO A 401 14.46 -28.26 -10.85
N ASP A 402 14.14 -27.27 -10.01
CA ASP A 402 13.15 -26.23 -10.33
C ASP A 402 13.75 -25.10 -11.17
N THR A 403 15.00 -24.73 -10.88
CA THR A 403 15.68 -23.62 -11.57
C THR A 403 16.64 -24.08 -12.66
N GLY A 404 17.05 -25.36 -12.66
CA GLY A 404 17.99 -25.93 -13.62
C GLY A 404 19.44 -25.44 -13.44
N PHE A 405 19.75 -24.70 -12.39
CA PHE A 405 21.09 -24.17 -12.13
C PHE A 405 21.80 -24.94 -11.01
N SER A 406 23.12 -25.06 -11.12
CA SER A 406 23.96 -25.58 -10.05
C SER A 406 24.44 -24.43 -9.16
N GLN A 407 24.38 -24.59 -7.84
CA GLN A 407 24.81 -23.54 -6.89
C GLN A 407 25.74 -24.12 -5.84
N ILE A 408 26.90 -23.48 -5.63
CA ILE A 408 27.87 -23.85 -4.58
C ILE A 408 27.92 -22.75 -3.53
N HIS A 409 28.03 -23.14 -2.26
CA HIS A 409 28.31 -22.22 -1.16
C HIS A 409 29.81 -22.28 -0.83
N PHE A 410 30.49 -21.13 -0.87
CA PHE A 410 31.93 -21.04 -0.66
C PHE A 410 32.27 -20.10 0.48
N GLN A 411 33.08 -20.56 1.45
CA GLN A 411 33.60 -19.73 2.53
C GLN A 411 35.12 -19.82 2.60
N LEU A 412 35.76 -18.70 2.98
CA LEU A 412 37.19 -18.61 3.23
C LEU A 412 37.42 -18.24 4.69
N TRP A 413 38.34 -18.94 5.34
CA TRP A 413 38.68 -18.76 6.74
C TRP A 413 40.19 -18.63 6.91
N GLN A 414 40.63 -17.83 7.87
CA GLN A 414 42.00 -17.74 8.34
C GLN A 414 42.03 -18.08 9.84
N GLY A 415 42.58 -19.23 10.19
CA GLY A 415 42.35 -19.83 11.50
C GLY A 415 40.85 -20.00 11.77
N THR A 416 40.35 -19.28 12.78
CA THR A 416 38.92 -19.25 13.15
C THR A 416 38.16 -18.02 12.61
N ASN A 417 38.83 -17.11 11.91
CA ASN A 417 38.22 -15.88 11.40
C ASN A 417 37.69 -16.07 9.97
N LYS A 418 36.43 -15.70 9.73
CA LYS A 418 35.80 -15.68 8.40
C LYS A 418 36.32 -14.49 7.58
N LEU A 419 36.68 -14.72 6.33
CA LEU A 419 37.16 -13.70 5.40
C LEU A 419 36.22 -13.60 4.19
N ASN A 420 36.11 -12.39 3.64
CA ASN A 420 35.45 -12.20 2.35
C ASN A 420 36.25 -12.95 1.26
N PRO A 421 35.66 -13.94 0.55
CA PRO A 421 36.36 -14.68 -0.48
C PRO A 421 36.50 -13.94 -1.80
N GLU A 422 35.62 -12.97 -2.13
CA GLU A 422 35.62 -12.31 -3.46
C GLU A 422 36.97 -11.65 -3.83
N PRO A 423 37.65 -10.90 -2.93
CA PRO A 423 38.94 -10.29 -3.24
C PRO A 423 40.09 -11.28 -3.47
N TRP A 424 39.83 -12.59 -3.28
CA TRP A 424 40.82 -13.64 -3.47
C TRP A 424 40.67 -14.35 -4.81
N LEU A 425 39.48 -14.32 -5.39
CA LEU A 425 39.10 -15.07 -6.58
C LEU A 425 39.36 -14.27 -7.87
N ARG A 426 39.57 -14.99 -8.98
CA ARG A 426 39.83 -14.47 -10.33
C ARG A 426 39.15 -15.33 -11.38
#